data_AF-A0A4V6CR22-F1
#
_entry.id   AF-A0A4V6CR22-F1
#
_cell.length_a   1.000
_cell.length_b   1.000
_cell.length_c   1.000
_cell.angle_alpha   90.00
_cell.angle_beta   90.00
_cell.angle_gamma   90.00
#
_symmetry.space_group_name_H-M   'P 1'
#
loop_
_entity.id
_entity.type
_entity.pdbx_description
1 polymer ?
#
loop_
_entity_poly.entity_id
_entity_poly.type
_entity_poly.pdbx_seq_one_letter_code
_entity_poly.pdbx_strand_id
1 'polypeptide(L)'
;MPEGEQYWPFTEAFNAWFASAVDLHDIITVKASAECDAVDVSFLIGDGALQGYAHRAGISIAAMRDGECWDFLFDEDVVAETGAEGWFCSLCPPRDRPHFFTIEALWVAHLFEPLRQWIDAKLRPAAVLEFCNEGGATSARLAADSSAGDQQIGLLRAVNL
;
A
#
# COMPACT_ATOMS: atom_id res chain seq x y z
N MET A 1 20.52 -28.75 16.59
CA MET A 1 19.36 -28.70 15.67
C MET A 1 19.71 -27.65 14.63
N PRO A 2 19.65 -27.94 13.33
CA PRO A 2 19.85 -26.89 12.33
C PRO A 2 18.79 -25.81 12.56
N GLU A 3 19.20 -24.55 12.51
CA GLU A 3 18.32 -23.37 12.53
C GLU A 3 17.23 -23.59 11.48
N GLY A 4 15.99 -23.76 11.93
CA GLY A 4 14.86 -23.95 11.04
C GLY A 4 14.70 -22.70 10.19
N GLU A 5 14.64 -22.87 8.86
CA GLU A 5 14.31 -21.78 7.94
C GLU A 5 13.06 -21.05 8.45
N GLN A 6 13.20 -19.75 8.63
CA GLN A 6 12.10 -18.90 9.08
C GLN A 6 11.10 -18.80 7.92
N TYR A 7 9.92 -19.38 8.10
CA TYR A 7 8.87 -19.41 7.08
C TYR A 7 8.00 -18.15 7.17
N TRP A 8 7.95 -17.37 6.08
CA TRP A 8 7.25 -16.09 5.96
C TRP A 8 6.19 -16.16 4.85
N PRO A 9 5.02 -16.75 5.15
CA PRO A 9 4.00 -17.04 4.15
C PRO A 9 3.43 -15.79 3.49
N PHE A 10 3.34 -14.66 4.21
CA PHE A 10 2.87 -13.41 3.62
C PHE A 10 3.91 -12.83 2.66
N THR A 11 5.17 -12.76 3.09
CA THR A 11 6.27 -12.25 2.25
C THR A 11 6.42 -13.08 0.98
N GLU A 12 6.33 -14.41 1.05
CA GLU A 12 6.32 -15.27 -0.14
C GLU A 12 5.14 -14.98 -1.07
N ALA A 13 3.92 -14.93 -0.53
CA ALA A 13 2.71 -14.63 -1.30
C ALA A 13 2.79 -13.26 -1.99
N PHE A 14 3.22 -12.22 -1.26
CA PHE A 14 3.36 -10.87 -1.80
C PHE A 14 4.44 -10.80 -2.89
N ASN A 15 5.59 -11.44 -2.69
CA ASN A 15 6.65 -11.49 -3.70
C ASN A 15 6.23 -12.27 -4.95
N ALA A 16 5.51 -13.39 -4.79
CA ALA A 16 4.98 -14.16 -5.90
C ALA A 16 3.95 -13.36 -6.72
N TRP A 17 3.03 -12.69 -6.02
CA TRP A 17 2.09 -11.76 -6.64
C TRP A 17 2.82 -10.63 -7.37
N PHE A 18 3.76 -9.95 -6.72
CA PHE A 18 4.52 -8.83 -7.30
C PHE A 18 5.34 -9.28 -8.52
N ALA A 19 5.96 -10.46 -8.48
CA ALA A 19 6.69 -11.03 -9.62
C ALA A 19 5.79 -11.25 -10.84
N SER A 20 4.50 -11.51 -10.64
CA SER A 20 3.51 -11.65 -11.73
C SER A 20 2.98 -10.31 -12.25
N ALA A 21 3.05 -9.25 -11.44
CA ALA A 21 2.61 -7.90 -11.78
C ALA A 21 3.74 -7.08 -12.43
N VAL A 22 4.20 -7.53 -13.60
CA VAL A 22 5.36 -6.96 -14.31
C VAL A 22 5.21 -5.47 -14.59
N ASP A 23 3.98 -5.00 -14.80
CA ASP A 23 3.65 -3.59 -15.01
C ASP A 23 3.83 -2.70 -13.77
N LEU A 24 4.12 -3.27 -12.59
CA LEU A 24 4.42 -2.51 -11.37
C LEU A 24 5.92 -2.33 -11.14
N HIS A 25 6.79 -3.05 -11.86
CA HIS A 25 8.24 -3.08 -11.60
C HIS A 25 8.96 -1.78 -11.96
N ASP A 26 8.33 -0.94 -12.78
CA ASP A 26 8.78 0.42 -13.12
C ASP A 26 8.25 1.49 -12.16
N ILE A 27 7.33 1.15 -11.26
CA ILE A 27 6.72 2.07 -10.29
C ILE A 27 7.21 1.81 -8.87
N ILE A 28 7.26 0.54 -8.47
CA ILE A 28 7.60 0.16 -7.10
C ILE A 28 8.72 -0.86 -7.07
N THR A 29 9.45 -0.85 -5.96
CA THR A 29 10.37 -1.91 -5.56
C THR A 29 9.95 -2.45 -4.21
N VAL A 30 10.17 -3.74 -4.01
CA VAL A 30 9.77 -4.44 -2.79
C VAL A 30 10.99 -5.03 -2.12
N LYS A 31 11.03 -4.99 -0.79
CA LYS A 31 12.09 -5.60 0.01
C LYS A 31 11.47 -6.33 1.18
N ALA A 32 11.82 -7.61 1.33
CA ALA A 32 11.43 -8.37 2.51
C ALA A 32 12.05 -7.75 3.77
N SER A 33 11.25 -7.61 4.83
CA SER A 33 11.77 -7.28 6.15
C SER A 33 12.61 -8.45 6.68
N ALA A 34 13.73 -8.14 7.34
CA ALA A 34 14.59 -9.17 7.93
C ALA A 34 14.04 -9.71 9.26
N GLU A 35 13.12 -8.98 9.88
CA GLU A 35 12.71 -9.19 11.27
C GLU A 35 11.30 -9.78 11.39
N CYS A 36 10.49 -9.67 10.34
CA CYS A 36 9.09 -10.06 10.35
C CYS A 36 8.58 -10.48 8.97
N ASP A 37 7.44 -11.17 8.97
CA ASP A 37 6.68 -11.58 7.78
C ASP A 37 5.97 -10.36 7.17
N ALA A 38 6.76 -9.48 6.57
CA ALA A 38 6.36 -8.21 5.99
C ALA A 38 7.27 -7.81 4.81
N VAL A 39 6.81 -6.80 4.06
CA VAL A 39 7.47 -6.25 2.89
C VAL A 39 7.45 -4.73 2.97
N ASP A 40 8.63 -4.12 2.85
CA ASP A 40 8.77 -2.70 2.59
C ASP A 40 8.52 -2.44 1.10
N VAL A 41 7.62 -1.51 0.80
CA VAL A 41 7.30 -1.08 -0.56
C VAL A 41 7.86 0.33 -0.75
N SER A 42 8.82 0.48 -1.66
CA SER A 42 9.37 1.78 -2.03
C SER A 42 8.89 2.17 -3.42
N PHE A 43 8.58 3.44 -3.61
CA PHE A 43 8.14 3.96 -4.90
C PHE A 43 9.34 4.60 -5.63
N LEU A 44 9.50 4.25 -6.89
CA LEU A 44 10.55 4.76 -7.77
C LEU A 44 10.26 6.19 -8.27
N ILE A 45 9.04 6.65 -8.04
CA ILE A 45 8.54 7.98 -8.33
C ILE A 45 8.49 8.82 -7.05
N GLY A 46 8.63 10.14 -7.20
CA GLY A 46 8.47 11.05 -6.06
C GLY A 46 9.65 11.07 -5.08
N ASP A 47 10.86 10.68 -5.49
CA ASP A 47 12.11 10.78 -4.70
C ASP A 47 12.01 10.26 -3.25
N GLY A 48 11.25 9.18 -3.03
CA GLY A 48 11.06 8.58 -1.71
C GLY A 48 10.02 9.28 -0.83
N ALA A 49 9.25 10.22 -1.38
CA ALA A 49 8.11 10.85 -0.70
C ALA A 49 6.91 9.92 -0.51
N LEU A 50 6.97 8.69 -1.04
CA LEU A 50 6.02 7.62 -0.77
C LEU A 50 6.76 6.41 -0.22
N GLN A 51 6.25 5.88 0.89
CA GLN A 51 6.77 4.67 1.52
C GLN A 51 5.59 3.78 1.89
N GLY A 52 5.72 2.49 1.64
CA GLY A 52 4.71 1.50 1.95
C GLY A 52 5.23 0.41 2.85
N TYR A 53 4.33 -0.17 3.62
CA TYR A 53 4.58 -1.33 4.46
C TYR A 53 3.42 -2.30 4.31
N ALA A 54 3.74 -3.54 3.99
CA ALA A 54 2.76 -4.61 3.74
C ALA A 54 3.03 -5.78 4.69
N HIS A 55 2.00 -6.27 5.37
CA HIS A 55 2.07 -7.45 6.22
C HIS A 55 0.74 -8.20 6.23
N ARG A 56 0.70 -9.36 6.90
CA ARG A 56 -0.47 -10.26 6.93
C ARG A 56 -1.81 -9.67 7.37
N ALA A 57 -1.80 -8.47 7.96
CA ALA A 57 -2.98 -7.81 8.50
C ALA A 57 -3.31 -6.47 7.82
N GLY A 58 -2.47 -6.00 6.89
CA GLY A 58 -2.75 -4.75 6.19
C GLY A 58 -1.62 -4.29 5.27
N ILE A 59 -1.95 -3.29 4.45
CA ILE A 59 -0.99 -2.55 3.64
C ILE A 59 -1.29 -1.07 3.80
N SER A 60 -0.27 -0.29 4.16
CA SER A 60 -0.36 1.16 4.27
C SER A 60 0.70 1.81 3.41
N ILE A 61 0.32 2.85 2.65
CA ILE A 61 1.21 3.71 1.88
C ILE A 61 1.14 5.12 2.46
N ALA A 62 2.25 5.58 3.01
CA ALA A 62 2.41 6.88 3.63
C ALA A 62 3.02 7.90 2.66
N ALA A 63 2.51 9.12 2.72
CA ALA A 63 3.17 10.31 2.18
C ALA A 63 4.18 10.82 3.21
N MET A 64 5.45 10.80 2.83
CA MET A 64 6.57 11.16 3.67
C MET A 64 7.11 12.53 3.28
N ARG A 65 7.37 13.38 4.27
CA ARG A 65 8.03 14.66 4.08
C ARG A 65 8.96 14.96 5.24
N ASP A 66 10.20 15.29 4.91
CA ASP A 66 11.27 15.57 5.87
C ASP A 66 11.47 14.42 6.90
N GLY A 67 11.20 13.18 6.49
CA GLY A 67 11.32 11.98 7.33
C GLY A 67 10.09 11.70 8.22
N GLU A 68 9.05 12.52 8.16
CA GLU A 68 7.81 12.35 8.91
C GLU A 68 6.67 11.86 8.02
N CYS A 69 5.79 11.02 8.59
CA CYS A 69 4.55 10.62 7.93
C CYS A 69 3.54 11.76 8.04
N TRP A 70 3.13 12.31 6.91
CA TRP A 70 2.15 13.40 6.85
C TRP A 70 0.72 12.89 6.65
N ASP A 71 0.56 11.80 5.91
CA ASP A 71 -0.74 11.21 5.60
C ASP A 71 -0.61 9.75 5.13
N PHE A 72 -1.69 8.97 5.22
CA PHE A 72 -1.80 7.66 4.59
C PHE A 72 -2.69 7.78 3.34
N LEU A 73 -2.09 7.62 2.17
CA LEU A 73 -2.80 7.75 0.89
C LEU A 73 -3.52 6.47 0.46
N PHE A 74 -3.13 5.35 1.06
CA PHE A 74 -3.73 4.03 0.93
C PHE A 74 -3.54 3.30 2.25
N ASP A 75 -4.59 2.70 2.78
CA ASP A 75 -4.56 1.94 4.03
C ASP A 75 -5.69 0.91 3.98
N GLU A 76 -5.33 -0.35 3.73
CA GLU A 76 -6.28 -1.46 3.67
C GLU A 76 -5.93 -2.48 4.74
N ASP A 77 -6.92 -2.82 5.56
CA ASP A 77 -6.80 -3.75 6.66
C ASP A 77 -7.46 -5.10 6.35
N VAL A 78 -6.90 -6.15 6.95
CA VAL A 78 -7.53 -7.47 6.93
C VAL A 78 -7.40 -8.17 8.27
N VAL A 79 -8.53 -8.64 8.81
CA VAL A 79 -8.56 -9.48 10.00
C VAL A 79 -8.93 -10.89 9.55
N ALA A 80 -7.91 -11.67 9.22
CA ALA A 80 -8.08 -13.03 8.72
C ALA A 80 -8.51 -13.99 9.83
N GLU A 81 -9.64 -14.65 9.61
CA GLU A 81 -10.18 -15.72 10.45
C GLU A 81 -10.47 -16.96 9.61
N THR A 82 -10.62 -18.11 10.27
CA THR A 82 -10.93 -19.38 9.63
C THR A 82 -12.28 -19.91 10.13
N GLY A 83 -13.09 -20.42 9.21
CA GLY A 83 -14.41 -21.00 9.48
C GLY A 83 -14.61 -22.31 8.71
N ALA A 84 -15.81 -22.87 8.82
CA ALA A 84 -16.14 -24.14 8.16
C ALA A 84 -16.01 -24.10 6.63
N GLU A 85 -16.17 -22.92 6.03
CA GLU A 85 -16.13 -22.70 4.57
C GLU A 85 -14.76 -22.17 4.09
N GLY A 86 -13.77 -22.05 4.98
CA GLY A 86 -12.43 -21.54 4.67
C GLY A 86 -12.10 -20.24 5.41
N TRP A 87 -11.18 -19.49 4.83
CA TRP A 87 -10.69 -18.21 5.35
C TRP A 87 -11.65 -17.07 5.02
N PHE A 88 -11.79 -16.10 5.92
CA PHE A 88 -12.59 -14.90 5.67
C PHE A 88 -12.01 -13.70 6.42
N CYS A 89 -12.36 -12.49 5.99
CA CYS A 89 -12.04 -11.26 6.73
C CYS A 89 -13.20 -10.91 7.68
N SER A 90 -12.93 -10.75 8.97
CA SER A 90 -13.98 -10.41 9.94
C SER A 90 -14.41 -8.94 9.91
N LEU A 91 -13.64 -8.07 9.25
CA LEU A 91 -14.05 -6.71 8.94
C LEU A 91 -15.14 -6.65 7.86
N CYS A 92 -15.27 -7.68 7.02
CA CYS A 92 -16.32 -7.73 6.01
C CYS A 92 -17.71 -7.93 6.67
N PRO A 93 -18.76 -7.25 6.14
CA PRO A 93 -20.13 -7.42 6.61
C PRO A 93 -20.56 -8.90 6.60
N PRO A 94 -21.10 -9.45 7.71
CA PRO A 94 -21.42 -10.87 7.80
C PRO A 94 -22.36 -11.40 6.71
N ARG A 95 -23.24 -10.54 6.17
CA ARG A 95 -24.24 -10.93 5.16
C ARG A 95 -23.61 -11.29 3.81
N ASP A 96 -22.54 -10.59 3.43
CA ASP A 96 -21.95 -10.64 2.09
C ASP A 96 -20.47 -11.04 2.16
N ARG A 97 -20.06 -11.66 3.26
CA ARG A 97 -18.67 -12.00 3.55
C ARG A 97 -18.19 -13.13 2.62
N PRO A 98 -17.18 -12.88 1.76
CA PRO A 98 -16.60 -13.93 0.95
C PRO A 98 -15.77 -14.90 1.79
N HIS A 99 -15.81 -16.17 1.42
CA HIS A 99 -14.95 -17.22 1.96
C HIS A 99 -13.94 -17.66 0.90
N PHE A 100 -12.69 -17.89 1.33
CA PHE A 100 -11.56 -18.22 0.49
C PHE A 100 -10.95 -19.54 0.92
N PHE A 101 -10.58 -20.39 -0.04
CA PHE A 101 -9.99 -21.69 0.25
C PHE A 101 -8.61 -21.60 0.93
N THR A 102 -7.87 -20.50 0.69
CA THR A 102 -6.52 -20.27 1.19
C THR A 102 -6.39 -18.87 1.76
N ILE A 103 -5.50 -18.68 2.74
CA ILE A 103 -5.18 -17.36 3.28
C ILE A 103 -4.59 -16.43 2.20
N GLU A 104 -3.83 -16.97 1.26
CA GLU A 104 -3.24 -16.21 0.15
C GLU A 104 -4.32 -15.61 -0.76
N ALA A 105 -5.33 -16.39 -1.16
CA ALA A 105 -6.48 -15.87 -1.92
C ALA A 105 -7.23 -14.76 -1.16
N LEU A 106 -7.30 -14.83 0.18
CA LEU A 106 -7.86 -13.76 1.00
C LEU A 106 -6.99 -12.49 0.93
N TRP A 107 -5.67 -12.61 1.07
CA TRP A 107 -4.74 -11.48 0.96
C TRP A 107 -4.74 -10.86 -0.43
N VAL A 108 -4.77 -11.67 -1.49
CA VAL A 108 -4.88 -11.18 -2.87
C VAL A 108 -6.13 -10.31 -3.02
N ALA A 109 -7.28 -10.79 -2.54
CA ALA A 109 -8.55 -10.08 -2.69
C ALA A 109 -8.67 -8.80 -1.83
N HIS A 110 -8.07 -8.77 -0.65
CA HIS A 110 -8.24 -7.66 0.31
C HIS A 110 -7.09 -6.68 0.36
N LEU A 111 -5.88 -7.10 -0.02
CA LEU A 111 -4.68 -6.29 0.12
C LEU A 111 -4.02 -6.05 -1.24
N PHE A 112 -3.72 -7.12 -1.99
CA PHE A 112 -2.82 -6.99 -3.14
C PHE A 112 -3.52 -6.38 -4.36
N GLU A 113 -4.71 -6.90 -4.69
CA GLU A 113 -5.50 -6.37 -5.81
C GLU A 113 -6.01 -4.94 -5.52
N PRO A 114 -6.49 -4.61 -4.30
CA PRO A 114 -6.77 -3.22 -3.95
C PRO A 114 -5.56 -2.28 -4.08
N LEU A 115 -4.37 -2.71 -3.66
CA LEU A 115 -3.14 -1.93 -3.86
C LEU A 115 -2.88 -1.67 -5.35
N ARG A 116 -2.97 -2.70 -6.20
CA ARG A 116 -2.83 -2.52 -7.65
C ARG A 116 -3.84 -1.53 -8.20
N GLN A 117 -5.11 -1.70 -7.84
CA GLN A 117 -6.18 -0.81 -8.31
C GLN A 117 -5.93 0.64 -7.86
N TRP A 118 -5.45 0.85 -6.64
CA TRP A 118 -5.07 2.18 -6.18
C TRP A 118 -3.89 2.75 -6.97
N ILE A 119 -2.84 1.95 -7.23
CA ILE A 119 -1.70 2.38 -8.05
C ILE A 119 -2.20 2.80 -9.45
N ASP A 120 -3.00 1.98 -10.11
CA ASP A 120 -3.49 2.23 -11.45
C ASP A 120 -4.43 3.43 -11.52
N ALA A 121 -5.32 3.58 -10.53
CA ALA A 121 -6.35 4.62 -10.55
C ALA A 121 -5.91 5.97 -9.96
N LYS A 122 -4.95 5.98 -9.04
CA LYS A 122 -4.54 7.17 -8.29
C LYS A 122 -3.11 7.56 -8.57
N LEU A 123 -2.18 6.62 -8.48
CA LEU A 123 -0.76 6.92 -8.55
C LEU A 123 -0.28 7.14 -9.98
N ARG A 124 -0.58 6.23 -10.91
CA ARG A 124 -0.20 6.37 -12.32
C ARG A 124 -0.65 7.68 -13.00
N PRO A 125 -1.89 8.16 -12.80
CA PRO A 125 -2.30 9.43 -13.41
C PRO A 125 -1.83 10.67 -12.64
N ALA A 126 -1.23 10.50 -11.45
CA ALA A 126 -0.74 11.63 -10.67
C ALA A 126 0.58 12.14 -11.26
N ALA A 127 0.70 13.46 -11.31
CA ALA A 127 1.95 14.12 -11.70
C ALA A 127 2.62 14.79 -10.51
N VAL A 128 1.87 15.06 -9.43
CA VAL A 128 2.38 15.71 -8.24
C VAL A 128 1.81 15.09 -6.97
N LEU A 129 2.65 15.07 -5.93
CA LEU A 129 2.23 14.86 -4.54
C LEU A 129 2.18 16.22 -3.85
N GLU A 130 0.98 16.62 -3.42
CA GLU A 130 0.74 17.89 -2.74
C GLU A 130 0.63 17.66 -1.24
N PHE A 131 1.29 18.51 -0.46
CA PHE A 131 1.22 18.49 1.01
C PHE A 131 0.51 19.74 1.53
N CYS A 132 -0.39 19.55 2.48
CA CYS A 132 -1.13 20.62 3.14
C CYS A 132 -0.92 20.55 4.67
N ASN A 133 -0.75 21.71 5.29
CA ASN A 133 -0.72 21.86 6.76
C ASN A 133 -1.67 22.97 7.17
N GLU A 134 -2.76 22.62 7.83
CA GLU A 134 -3.77 23.56 8.32
C GLU A 134 -3.90 23.45 9.83
N GLY A 135 -3.41 24.46 10.55
CA GLY A 135 -3.52 24.50 12.01
C GLY A 135 -2.81 23.36 12.73
N GLY A 136 -1.76 22.79 12.14
CA GLY A 136 -1.01 21.66 12.69
C GLY A 136 -1.54 20.29 12.28
N ALA A 137 -2.64 20.21 11.52
CA ALA A 137 -3.06 18.98 10.86
C ALA A 137 -2.36 18.86 9.51
N THR A 138 -1.68 17.74 9.28
CA THR A 138 -1.03 17.41 8.00
C THR A 138 -1.95 16.56 7.13
N SER A 139 -1.87 16.76 5.82
CA SER A 139 -2.48 15.87 4.82
C SER A 139 -1.64 15.88 3.55
N ALA A 140 -1.85 14.88 2.71
CA ALA A 140 -1.24 14.81 1.39
C ALA A 140 -2.23 14.27 0.37
N ARG A 141 -2.04 14.62 -0.90
CA ARG A 141 -2.86 14.08 -1.99
C ARG A 141 -2.09 13.95 -3.29
N LEU A 142 -2.45 12.92 -4.04
CA LEU A 142 -2.04 12.73 -5.42
C LEU A 142 -2.91 13.61 -6.32
N ALA A 143 -2.29 14.46 -7.13
CA ALA A 143 -2.99 15.29 -8.10
C ALA A 143 -2.41 15.12 -9.50
N ALA A 144 -3.29 15.16 -10.50
CA ALA A 144 -2.89 15.27 -11.90
C ALA A 144 -2.28 16.65 -12.15
N ASP A 145 -1.42 16.76 -13.18
CA ASP A 145 -0.78 18.04 -13.48
C ASP A 145 -1.85 19.06 -13.90
N SER A 146 -2.14 19.97 -12.97
CA SER A 146 -3.16 21.00 -13.17
C SER A 146 -2.47 22.15 -13.87
N SER A 147 -2.34 22.09 -15.19
CA SER A 147 -1.99 23.25 -16.01
C SER A 147 -3.18 24.22 -16.08
N ALA A 148 -3.69 24.71 -14.94
CA ALA A 148 -4.65 25.81 -14.87
C ALA A 148 -4.85 26.31 -13.41
N GLY A 149 -4.35 27.52 -13.14
CA GLY A 149 -5.07 28.56 -12.40
C GLY A 149 -5.18 28.48 -10.87
N ASP A 150 -4.36 29.31 -10.20
CA ASP A 150 -4.65 30.05 -8.97
C ASP A 150 -5.54 29.40 -7.89
N GLN A 151 -4.90 28.89 -6.84
CA GLN A 151 -5.28 29.21 -5.45
C GLN A 151 -4.06 29.12 -4.53
N GLN A 152 -3.60 30.27 -4.06
CA GLN A 152 -2.60 30.42 -3.00
C GLN A 152 -3.23 30.00 -1.66
N ILE A 153 -3.23 28.70 -1.37
CA ILE A 153 -3.42 28.16 -0.02
C ILE A 153 -2.21 27.29 0.26
N GLY A 154 -1.18 27.80 0.94
CA GLY A 154 -0.09 27.01 1.56
C GLY A 154 0.49 25.81 0.79
N LEU A 155 0.32 25.74 -0.52
CA LEU A 155 0.43 24.49 -1.27
C LEU A 155 1.89 24.31 -1.64
N LEU A 156 2.54 23.37 -0.97
CA LEU A 156 3.91 23.01 -1.28
C LEU A 156 3.82 21.88 -2.31
N ARG A 157 3.98 22.24 -3.59
CA ARG A 157 4.22 21.26 -4.65
C ARG A 157 5.60 20.66 -4.40
N ALA A 158 5.63 19.40 -3.97
CA ALA A 158 6.85 18.85 -3.41
C ALA A 158 7.63 17.97 -4.39
N VAL A 159 6.97 17.24 -5.30
CA VAL A 159 7.70 16.34 -6.21
C VAL A 159 6.92 16.10 -7.51
N ASN A 160 7.65 16.00 -8.62
CA ASN A 160 7.10 15.45 -9.86
C ASN A 160 7.13 13.92 -9.75
N LEU A 161 5.97 13.29 -9.95
CA LEU A 161 5.81 11.83 -9.98
C LEU A 161 6.13 11.28 -11.37
#